data_AF-J9G5C8-F1
#
_entry.id   AF-J9G5C8-F1
#
_cell.length_a   1.000
_cell.length_b   1.000
_cell.length_c   1.000
_cell.angle_alpha   90.00
_cell.angle_beta   90.00
_cell.angle_gamma   90.00
#
_symmetry.space_group_name_H-M   'P 1'
#
loop_
_entity.id
_entity.type
_entity.pdbx_description
1 polymer ?
#
loop_
_entity_poly.entity_id
_entity_poly.type
_entity_poly.pdbx_seq_one_letter_code
_entity_poly.pdbx_strand_id
1 'polypeptide(L)' 'MEDNIDLDTSPLIYGEKTLEQLGGELMDMVVETANGKQTKAESLGFTEMAIARVCNYV' A
#
# COMPACT_ATOMS: atom_id res chain seq x y z
N MET A 1 -12.06 -6.81 3.76
CA MET A 1 -10.80 -6.04 3.80
C MET A 1 -9.99 -6.23 2.54
N GLU A 2 -10.18 -7.33 1.80
CA GLU A 2 -9.58 -7.53 0.46
C GLU A 2 -9.83 -6.36 -0.50
N ASP A 3 -10.99 -5.70 -0.41
CA ASP A 3 -11.31 -4.54 -1.26
C ASP A 3 -10.41 -3.31 -1.00
N ASN A 4 -9.82 -3.20 0.19
CA ASN A 4 -9.04 -2.04 0.63
C ASN A 4 -7.52 -2.28 0.61
N ILE A 5 -7.07 -3.51 0.32
CA ILE A 5 -5.66 -3.89 0.41
C ILE A 5 -5.13 -4.10 -1.00
N ASP A 6 -4.10 -3.33 -1.38
CA ASP A 6 -3.46 -3.43 -2.69
C ASP A 6 -2.50 -4.63 -2.84
N LEU A 7 -1.94 -5.14 -1.74
CA LEU A 7 -1.06 -6.32 -1.72
C LEU A 7 -1.24 -7.13 -0.43
N ASP A 8 -1.50 -8.43 -0.57
CA ASP A 8 -1.55 -9.36 0.55
C ASP A 8 -0.19 -10.03 0.79
N THR A 9 0.35 -9.86 2.01
CA THR A 9 1.62 -10.47 2.44
C THR A 9 1.42 -11.59 3.46
N SER A 10 0.18 -12.00 3.72
CA SER A 10 -0.17 -13.14 4.59
C SER A 10 0.54 -14.45 4.23
N PRO A 11 0.85 -14.76 2.93
CA PRO A 11 1.59 -15.97 2.55
C PRO A 11 2.99 -16.09 3.18
N LEU A 12 3.58 -14.98 3.65
CA LEU A 12 4.85 -14.99 4.38
C LEU A 12 4.74 -15.76 5.72
N ILE A 13 3.60 -15.61 6.40
CA ILE A 13 3.36 -16.19 7.73
C ILE A 13 3.21 -17.70 7.64
N TYR A 14 2.59 -18.18 6.56
CA TYR A 14 2.36 -19.60 6.31
C TYR A 14 3.54 -20.30 5.60
N GLY A 15 4.60 -19.55 5.27
CA GLY A 15 5.79 -20.07 4.58
C GLY A 15 5.56 -20.41 3.11
N GLU A 16 4.48 -19.92 2.52
CA GLU A 16 4.12 -20.16 1.11
C GLU A 16 4.96 -19.31 0.15
N LYS A 17 5.42 -18.14 0.60
CA LYS A 17 6.30 -17.23 -0.15
C LYS A 17 7.45 -16.72 0.70
N THR A 18 8.60 -16.46 0.06
CA THR A 18 9.76 -15.85 0.71
C THR A 18 9.64 -14.31 0.75
N LEU A 19 10.39 -13.68 1.67
CA LEU A 19 10.45 -12.22 1.79
C LEU A 19 10.90 -11.55 0.48
N GLU A 20 11.87 -12.15 -0.23
CA GLU A 20 12.38 -11.60 -1.49
C GLU A 20 11.32 -11.61 -2.60
N GLN A 21 10.52 -12.67 -2.68
CA GLN A 21 9.43 -12.76 -3.66
C GLN A 21 8.35 -11.70 -3.39
N LEU A 22 7.93 -11.57 -2.14
CA LEU A 22 6.93 -10.56 -1.75
C LEU A 22 7.46 -9.13 -1.89
N GLY A 23 8.75 -8.92 -1.64
CA GLY A 23 9.42 -7.64 -1.87
C GLY A 23 9.48 -7.28 -3.36
N GLY A 24 9.71 -8.27 -4.23
CA GLY A 24 9.63 -8.10 -5.68
C GLY A 24 8.22 -7.72 -6.14
N GLU A 25 7.20 -8.43 -5.66
CA GLU A 25 5.78 -8.15 -5.98
C GLU A 25 5.37 -6.74 -5.51
N LEU A 26 5.82 -6.31 -4.33
CA LEU A 26 5.60 -4.95 -3.85
C LEU A 26 6.23 -3.91 -4.79
N MET A 27 7.47 -4.15 -5.21
CA MET A 27 8.19 -3.18 -6.02
C MET A 27 7.61 -3.05 -7.43
N ASP A 28 7.17 -4.17 -8.02
CA ASP A 28 6.46 -4.17 -9.29
C ASP A 28 5.14 -3.38 -9.20
N MET A 29 4.36 -3.61 -8.14
CA MET A 29 3.12 -2.87 -7.89
C MET A 29 3.34 -1.36 -7.71
N VAL A 30 4.43 -0.93 -7.07
CA VAL A 30 4.81 0.48 -6.98
C VAL A 30 5.10 1.07 -8.37
N VAL A 31 5.81 0.34 -9.22
CA VAL A 31 6.10 0.77 -10.61
C VAL A 31 4.82 0.86 -11.43
N GLU A 32 3.92 -0.13 -11.34
CA GLU A 32 2.63 -0.07 -12.03
C GLU A 32 1.80 1.14 -11.57
N THR A 33 1.77 1.40 -10.27
CA THR A 33 1.06 2.55 -9.68
C THR A 33 1.63 3.86 -10.19
N ALA A 34 2.96 3.99 -10.22
CA ALA A 34 3.64 5.15 -10.79
C ALA A 34 3.36 5.33 -12.30
N ASN A 35 3.08 4.24 -13.03
CA ASN A 35 2.67 4.26 -14.43
C ASN A 35 1.17 4.52 -14.64
N GLY A 36 0.40 4.79 -13.58
CA GLY A 36 -1.01 5.20 -13.67
C GLY A 36 -2.01 4.10 -13.35
N LYS A 37 -1.58 2.95 -12.82
CA LYS A 37 -2.49 2.01 -12.16
C LYS A 37 -3.08 2.68 -10.91
N GLN A 38 -4.40 2.75 -10.82
CA GLN A 38 -5.05 3.30 -9.64
C GLN A 38 -4.97 2.32 -8.48
N THR A 39 -4.56 2.82 -7.32
CA THR A 39 -4.66 2.09 -6.05
C THR A 39 -6.11 1.88 -5.66
N LYS A 40 -6.37 0.92 -4.77
CA LYS A 40 -7.70 0.72 -4.17
C LYS A 40 -8.15 1.97 -3.43
N ALA A 41 -7.23 2.68 -2.78
CA ALA A 41 -7.51 3.95 -2.11
C ALA A 41 -8.09 5.00 -3.06
N GLU A 42 -7.46 5.19 -4.22
CA GLU A 42 -7.91 6.12 -5.26
C GLU A 42 -9.23 5.67 -5.89
N SER A 43 -9.37 4.37 -6.16
CA SER A 43 -10.58 3.80 -6.77
C SER A 43 -11.81 3.91 -5.86
N LEU A 44 -11.62 3.83 -4.54
CA LEU A 44 -12.68 3.94 -3.54
C LEU A 44 -12.94 5.39 -3.08
N GLY A 45 -12.14 6.36 -3.57
CA GLY A 45 -12.33 7.78 -3.31
C GLY A 45 -11.84 8.24 -1.94
N PHE A 46 -10.88 7.53 -1.32
CA PHE A 46 -10.25 7.99 -0.08
C PHE A 46 -9.29 9.15 -0.38
N THR A 47 -9.73 10.38 -0.13
CA THR A 47 -8.94 11.61 -0.38
C THR A 47 -8.75 12.47 0.86
N GLU A 48 -9.13 11.96 2.04
CA GLU A 48 -9.05 12.69 3.30
C GLU A 48 -7.58 12.88 3.71
N MET A 49 -7.20 14.12 4.05
CA MET A 49 -5.84 14.46 4.47
C MET A 49 -5.87 15.03 5.89
N ALA A 50 -5.14 14.41 6.81
CA ALA A 50 -4.92 14.91 8.16
C ALA A 50 -3.47 15.37 8.35
N ILE A 51 -3.26 16.62 8.75
CA ILE A 51 -1.93 17.17 9.04
C ILE A 51 -1.77 17.24 10.56
N ALA A 52 -0.80 16.50 11.11
CA ALA A 52 -0.45 16.58 12.52
C ALA A 52 0.20 17.94 12.83
N ARG A 53 -0.54 18.85 13.46
CA ARG A 53 0.00 20.13 13.96
C ARG A 53 0.61 19.92 15.35
N VAL A 54 1.86 19.45 15.41
CA VAL A 54 2.60 19.22 16.66
C VAL A 54 3.44 20.43 17.11
N CYS A 55 3.56 21.49 16.32
CA CYS A 55 4.30 22.69 16.71
C CYS A 55 3.38 23.91 16.78
N ASN A 56 2.71 24.09 17.92
CA ASN A 56 2.20 25.40 18.33
C ASN A 56 3.39 26.15 18.94
N TYR A 57 4.22 26.81 18.12
CA TYR A 57 5.17 27.80 18.65
C TYR A 57 4.35 29.02 19.09
N VAL A 58 4.10 29.10 20.40
CA VAL A 58 3.62 30.32 21.08
C VAL A 58 4.78 31.29 21.31
#